data_AF-A0A4W5PNB8-F1
#
_entry.id   AF-A0A4W5PNB8-F1
#
_cell.length_a   1.000
_cell.length_b   1.000
_cell.length_c   1.000
_cell.angle_alpha   90.00
_cell.angle_beta   90.00
_cell.angle_gamma   90.00
#
_symmetry.space_group_name_H-M   'P 1'
#
loop_
_entity.id
_entity.type
_entity.pdbx_description
1 polymer ?
#
loop_
_entity_poly.entity_id
_entity_poly.type
_entity_poly.pdbx_seq_one_letter_code
_entity_poly.pdbx_strand_id
1 'polypeptide(L)'
;MVNELCVYLCSYPDATPEDLQASDNVCIICREEMVTGAKKLPCNHIFHSSCLRSWFQRQQTCPTCRMDVLRASNPNQPPTPAPAQPPAPAAPANAPVPGPPGNGG
;
A
#
# COMPACT_ATOMS: atom_id res chain seq x y z
N MET A 1 9.80 -20.03 0.83
CA MET A 1 9.06 -18.83 0.38
C MET A 1 9.48 -17.52 1.06
N VAL A 2 10.22 -17.52 2.18
CA VAL A 2 10.65 -16.27 2.86
C VAL A 2 11.99 -15.70 2.37
N ASN A 3 12.75 -16.46 1.58
CA ASN A 3 14.14 -16.12 1.22
C ASN A 3 14.24 -15.14 0.05
N GLU A 4 13.34 -15.22 -0.93
CA GLU A 4 13.37 -14.33 -2.11
C GLU A 4 12.97 -12.89 -1.76
N LEU A 5 12.04 -12.73 -0.83
CA LEU A 5 11.62 -11.41 -0.35
C LEU A 5 12.77 -10.64 0.34
N CYS A 6 13.74 -11.36 0.93
CA CYS A 6 14.89 -10.75 1.59
C CYS A 6 15.88 -10.18 0.57
N VAL A 7 16.15 -10.93 -0.53
CA VAL A 7 16.98 -10.45 -1.64
C VAL A 7 16.33 -9.24 -2.33
N TYR A 8 15.00 -9.27 -2.44
CA TYR A 8 14.25 -8.22 -3.11
C TYR A 8 14.34 -6.87 -2.40
N LEU A 9 14.24 -6.85 -1.07
CA LEU A 9 14.39 -5.62 -0.28
C LEU A 9 15.83 -5.10 -0.27
N CYS A 10 16.83 -5.97 -0.38
CA CYS A 10 18.23 -5.57 -0.54
C CYS A 10 18.51 -4.94 -1.91
N SER A 11 17.70 -5.21 -2.93
CA SER A 11 17.86 -4.63 -4.26
C SER A 11 17.38 -3.17 -4.37
N TYR A 12 16.58 -2.69 -3.40
CA TYR A 12 16.08 -1.32 -3.42
C TYR A 12 17.01 -0.38 -2.66
N PRO A 13 17.28 0.82 -3.21
CA PRO A 13 18.08 1.81 -2.51
C PRO A 13 17.38 2.25 -1.23
N ASP A 14 18.18 2.45 -0.19
CA ASP A 14 17.73 3.14 1.00
C ASP A 14 17.42 4.59 0.64
N ALA A 15 16.27 5.08 1.09
CA ALA A 15 15.92 6.48 0.93
C ALA A 15 16.87 7.32 1.79
N THR A 16 17.44 8.36 1.18
CA THR A 16 18.25 9.32 1.93
C THR A 16 17.34 10.18 2.82
N PRO A 17 17.85 10.78 3.90
CA PRO A 17 17.04 11.67 4.73
C PRO A 17 16.42 12.82 3.93
N GLU A 18 17.08 13.30 2.87
CA GLU A 18 16.53 14.34 1.99
C GLU A 18 15.31 13.83 1.19
N ASP A 19 15.38 12.62 0.63
CA ASP A 19 14.25 11.96 -0.06
C ASP A 19 13.05 11.77 0.87
N LEU A 20 13.34 11.44 2.12
CA LEU A 20 12.36 11.21 3.18
C LEU A 20 11.62 12.53 3.51
N GLN A 21 12.39 13.62 3.67
CA GLN A 21 11.87 14.96 3.92
C GLN A 21 11.00 15.47 2.77
N ALA A 22 11.30 15.09 1.53
CA ALA A 22 10.48 15.41 0.37
C ALA A 22 9.18 14.60 0.28
N SER A 23 9.07 13.49 1.04
CA SER A 23 7.95 12.54 1.00
C SER A 23 7.21 12.44 2.35
N ASP A 24 7.16 13.55 3.10
CA ASP A 24 6.51 13.73 4.40
C ASP A 24 7.04 12.84 5.54
N ASN A 25 8.06 12.01 5.32
CA ASN A 25 8.57 11.02 6.27
C ASN A 25 7.51 10.05 6.83
N VAL A 26 6.26 10.00 6.37
CA VAL A 26 5.23 9.14 6.99
C VAL A 26 5.02 7.86 6.18
N CYS A 27 5.17 6.71 6.82
CA CYS A 27 4.86 5.43 6.19
C CYS A 27 3.34 5.21 6.17
N ILE A 28 2.69 5.13 5.00
CA ILE A 28 1.23 4.95 4.92
C ILE A 28 0.74 3.57 5.42
N ILE A 29 1.64 2.60 5.56
CA ILE A 29 1.29 1.23 5.99
C ILE A 29 1.05 1.19 7.49
N CYS A 30 1.97 1.77 8.29
CA CYS A 30 1.85 1.83 9.76
C CYS A 30 1.43 3.20 10.29
N ARG A 31 1.45 4.25 9.45
CA ARG A 31 1.17 5.66 9.78
C ARG A 31 2.14 6.26 10.80
N GLU A 32 3.38 5.77 10.81
CA GLU A 32 4.46 6.25 11.67
C GLU A 32 5.56 6.96 10.87
N GLU A 33 6.32 7.80 11.56
CA GLU A 33 7.44 8.54 10.97
C GLU A 33 8.63 7.62 10.69
N MET A 34 9.14 7.72 9.47
CA MET A 34 10.28 7.00 8.95
C MET A 34 11.53 7.82 9.25
N VAL A 35 12.38 7.30 10.13
CA VAL A 35 13.64 7.96 10.49
C VAL A 35 14.84 7.19 9.90
N THR A 36 14.76 5.86 9.84
CA THR A 36 15.80 5.00 9.28
C THR A 36 15.20 3.75 8.62
N GLY A 37 15.96 3.11 7.73
CA GLY A 37 15.58 1.84 7.12
C GLY A 37 14.37 1.93 6.18
N ALA A 38 14.19 3.09 5.54
CA ALA A 38 13.16 3.32 4.54
C ALA A 38 13.68 2.94 3.13
N LYS A 39 12.86 2.25 2.36
CA LYS A 39 13.19 1.78 1.01
C LYS A 39 12.39 2.54 -0.03
N LYS A 40 13.08 3.01 -1.07
CA LYS A 40 12.47 3.73 -2.20
C LYS A 40 12.18 2.75 -3.34
N LEU A 41 10.91 2.65 -3.72
CA LEU A 41 10.45 1.84 -4.85
C LEU A 41 10.78 2.53 -6.20
N PRO A 42 10.81 1.78 -7.32
CA PRO A 42 11.02 2.33 -8.66
C PRO A 42 9.92 3.32 -9.11
N CYS A 43 8.76 3.30 -8.44
CA CYS A 43 7.69 4.29 -8.64
C CYS A 43 7.86 5.56 -7.78
N ASN A 44 9.02 5.74 -7.13
CA ASN A 44 9.36 6.88 -6.27
C ASN A 44 8.58 6.97 -4.94
N HIS A 45 7.94 5.90 -4.49
CA HIS A 45 7.30 5.84 -3.17
C HIS A 45 8.23 5.23 -2.11
N ILE A 46 8.15 5.74 -0.88
CA ILE A 46 9.04 5.36 0.21
C ILE A 46 8.24 4.73 1.35
N PHE A 47 8.73 3.59 1.87
CA PHE A 47 8.12 2.90 3.01
C PHE A 47 9.18 2.29 3.91
N HIS A 48 8.84 1.99 5.17
CA HIS A 48 9.69 1.17 6.02
C HIS A 48 9.99 -0.18 5.35
N SER A 49 11.26 -0.60 5.40
CA SER A 49 11.69 -1.93 4.96
C SER A 49 10.84 -3.05 5.57
N SER A 50 10.55 -2.97 6.88
CA SER A 50 9.70 -3.93 7.60
C SER A 50 8.25 -3.95 7.09
N CYS A 51 7.63 -2.77 6.94
CA CYS A 51 6.25 -2.66 6.46
C CYS A 51 6.13 -3.14 5.01
N LEU A 52 7.08 -2.76 4.16
CA LEU A 52 7.14 -3.18 2.77
C LEU A 52 7.31 -4.70 2.66
N ARG A 53 8.12 -5.31 3.53
CA ARG A 53 8.31 -6.76 3.61
C ARG A 53 7.02 -7.50 3.93
N SER A 54 6.28 -7.05 4.94
CA SER A 54 4.98 -7.62 5.30
C SER A 54 3.93 -7.41 4.20
N TRP A 55 4.00 -6.29 3.48
CA TRP A 55 3.13 -6.03 2.34
C TRP A 55 3.41 -7.00 1.19
N PHE A 56 4.68 -7.19 0.80
CA PHE A 56 5.07 -8.09 -0.28
C PHE A 56 4.81 -9.57 0.00
N GLN A 57 4.67 -9.98 1.27
CA GLN A 57 4.16 -11.31 1.60
C GLN A 57 2.71 -11.53 1.14
N ARG A 58 1.93 -10.46 0.96
CA ARG A 58 0.54 -10.49 0.51
C ARG A 58 0.41 -10.07 -0.95
N GLN A 59 0.97 -8.90 -1.30
CA GLN A 59 0.85 -8.29 -2.63
C GLN A 59 2.15 -7.56 -2.99
N GLN A 60 2.72 -7.87 -4.15
CA GLN A 60 3.97 -7.28 -4.65
C GLN A 60 3.73 -6.02 -5.50
N THR A 61 2.82 -5.16 -5.03
CA THR A 61 2.42 -3.91 -5.68
C THR A 61 2.70 -2.73 -4.76
N CYS A 62 2.88 -1.52 -5.31
CA CYS A 62 3.01 -0.32 -4.51
C CYS A 62 1.68 -0.02 -3.76
N PRO A 63 1.68 0.19 -2.43
CA PRO A 63 0.45 0.51 -1.70
C PRO A 63 -0.16 1.87 -2.10
N THR A 64 0.64 2.80 -2.62
CA THR A 64 0.18 4.13 -3.06
C THR A 64 -0.35 4.12 -4.49
N CYS A 65 0.46 3.71 -5.46
CA CYS A 65 0.10 3.80 -6.89
C CYS A 65 -0.33 2.47 -7.52
N ARG A 66 -0.28 1.36 -6.79
CA ARG A 66 -0.62 0.00 -7.25
C ARG A 66 0.21 -0.50 -8.44
N MET A 67 1.33 0.17 -8.73
CA MET A 67 2.29 -0.31 -9.72
C MET A 67 2.93 -1.62 -9.24
N ASP A 68 3.02 -2.59 -10.15
CA ASP A 68 3.69 -3.86 -9.89
C ASP A 68 5.21 -3.64 -9.78
N VAL A 69 5.74 -3.92 -8.59
CA VAL A 69 7.13 -3.60 -8.28
C VAL A 69 8.09 -4.65 -8.84
N LEU A 70 7.62 -5.88 -9.03
CA LEU A 70 8.35 -6.96 -9.70
C LEU A 70 8.48 -6.72 -11.20
N ARG A 71 7.39 -6.26 -11.80
CA ARG A 71 7.32 -6.09 -13.25
C ARG A 71 8.06 -4.87 -13.75
N ALA A 72 8.22 -3.84 -12.91
CA ALA A 72 9.09 -2.70 -13.23
C ALA A 72 10.56 -3.11 -13.50
N SER A 73 11.01 -4.26 -12.98
CA SER A 73 12.33 -4.83 -13.28
C SER A 73 12.38 -5.61 -14.59
N ASN A 74 11.24 -5.92 -15.23
CA ASN A 74 11.16 -6.68 -16.48
C ASN A 74 10.37 -5.91 -17.57
N PRO A 75 11.04 -5.22 -18.49
CA PRO A 75 10.39 -4.38 -19.51
C PRO A 75 9.58 -5.15 -20.57
N ASN A 76 9.59 -6.49 -20.57
CA ASN A 76 8.99 -7.31 -21.63
C ASN A 76 7.58 -7.87 -21.34
N GLN A 77 6.90 -7.47 -20.24
CA GLN A 77 5.52 -7.90 -20.03
C GLN A 77 4.50 -6.85 -20.52
N PRO A 78 3.49 -7.24 -21.34
CA PRO A 78 2.35 -6.40 -21.68
C PRO A 78 1.51 -6.11 -20.42
N PRO A 79 0.82 -4.94 -20.35
CA PRO A 79 -0.06 -4.58 -19.23
C PRO A 79 -1.09 -5.68 -18.99
N THR A 80 -0.84 -6.57 -18.03
CA THR A 80 -1.92 -7.27 -17.37
C THR A 80 -2.86 -6.20 -16.82
N PRO A 81 -4.14 -6.19 -17.20
CA PRO A 81 -5.12 -5.33 -16.55
C PRO A 81 -5.01 -5.62 -15.06
N ALA A 82 -4.93 -4.55 -14.26
CA ALA A 82 -4.93 -4.64 -12.80
C ALA A 82 -5.97 -5.69 -12.40
N PRO A 83 -5.69 -6.61 -11.45
CA PRO A 83 -6.73 -7.48 -10.92
C PRO A 83 -7.85 -6.55 -10.51
N ALA A 84 -8.97 -6.62 -11.24
CA ALA A 84 -10.13 -5.81 -10.99
C ALA A 84 -10.42 -6.01 -9.52
N GLN A 85 -10.15 -4.99 -8.71
CA GLN A 85 -10.65 -5.03 -7.36
C GLN A 85 -12.16 -5.20 -7.55
N PRO A 86 -12.77 -6.30 -7.07
CA PRO A 86 -14.22 -6.32 -7.01
C PRO A 86 -14.60 -5.00 -6.30
N PRO A 87 -15.58 -4.25 -6.82
CA PRO A 87 -16.02 -3.04 -6.16
C PRO A 87 -16.23 -3.42 -4.69
N ALA A 88 -15.57 -2.69 -3.79
CA ALA A 88 -15.75 -2.89 -2.35
C ALA A 88 -17.26 -3.02 -2.10
N PRO A 89 -17.73 -4.04 -1.35
CA PRO A 89 -19.15 -4.16 -1.08
C PRO A 89 -19.60 -2.82 -0.53
N ALA A 90 -20.50 -2.16 -1.27
CA ALA A 90 -21.08 -0.91 -0.85
C ALA A 90 -21.65 -1.14 0.55
N ALA A 91 -21.06 -0.50 1.54
CA ALA A 91 -21.66 -0.44 2.86
C ALA A 91 -23.08 0.11 2.66
N PRO A 92 -24.14 -0.56 3.14
CA PRO A 92 -25.48 -0.02 3.02
C PRO A 92 -25.58 1.21 3.93
N ALA A 93 -25.43 2.39 3.34
CA ALA A 93 -25.84 3.64 3.96
C ALA A 93 -27.37 3.72 3.86
N ASN A 94 -28.01 3.85 5.02
CA ASN A 94 -29.42 4.21 5.25
C ASN A 94 -30.43 3.05 5.33
N ALA A 95 -30.45 2.36 6.46
CA ALA A 95 -31.71 1.88 7.00
C ALA A 95 -32.37 3.05 7.78
N PRO A 96 -33.57 3.52 7.42
CA PRO A 96 -34.32 4.43 8.28
C PRO A 96 -34.70 3.69 9.56
N VAL A 97 -34.36 4.26 10.71
CA VAL A 97 -34.80 3.77 12.01
C VAL A 97 -36.34 3.91 12.05
N PRO A 98 -37.11 2.86 12.36
CA PRO A 98 -38.53 3.05 12.64
C PRO A 98 -38.67 3.86 13.93
N GLY A 99 -39.30 5.02 13.83
CA GLY A 99 -39.60 5.87 14.98
C GLY A 99 -40.54 5.17 15.98
N PRO A 100 -40.53 5.59 17.26
CA PRO A 100 -41.35 4.98 18.31
C PRO A 100 -42.86 5.23 18.10
N PRO A 101 -43.75 4.36 18.62
CA PRO A 101 -45.18 4.56 18.48
C PRO A 101 -45.73 5.52 19.56
N GLY A 102 -46.55 6.48 19.11
CA GLY A 102 -47.87 6.75 19.70
C GLY A 102 -48.03 7.77 20.84
N ASN A 103 -48.90 8.76 20.62
CA ASN A 103 -50.01 9.19 21.49
C ASN A 103 -50.88 10.13 20.63
N GLY A 104 -52.20 10.02 20.49
CA GLY A 104 -53.26 9.88 21.49
C GLY A 104 -54.23 11.06 21.26
N GLY A 105 -55.51 10.77 21.03
CA GLY A 105 -56.57 11.76 20.77
C GLY A 105 -57.87 11.09 20.39
#